data_AF-A0A7W0VM80-F1
#
_entry.id   AF-A0A7W0VM80-F1
#
_cell.length_a   1.000
_cell.length_b   1.000
_cell.length_c   1.000
_cell.angle_alpha   90.00
_cell.angle_beta   90.00
_cell.angle_gamma   90.00
#
_symmetry.space_group_name_H-M   'P 1'
#
loop_
_entity.id
_entity.type
_entity.pdbx_description
1 polymer ?
#
loop_
_entity_poly.entity_id
_entity_poly.type
_entity_poly.pdbx_seq_one_letter_code
_entity_poly.pdbx_strand_id
1 'polypeptide(L)' 'MKVTLGGPMSYAEAKEIALLRQELRACWDSGDTAGARIALQRLRTVAGEDGELAAEARRWTVKLAA' A
#
# COMPACT_ATOMS: atom_id res chain seq x y z
N MET A 1 2.00 17.20 -12.92
CA MET A 1 0.72 16.59 -12.51
C MET A 1 0.52 15.37 -13.40
N LYS A 2 0.78 14.16 -12.89
CA LYS A 2 0.70 12.95 -13.73
C LYS A 2 -0.75 12.48 -13.71
N VAL A 3 -1.50 12.83 -14.75
CA VAL A 3 -2.83 12.29 -15.01
C VAL A 3 -2.63 10.90 -15.59
N THR A 4 -2.86 9.86 -14.78
CA THR A 4 -2.97 8.49 -15.29
C THR A 4 -4.42 8.25 -15.66
N LEU A 5 -4.72 8.45 -16.94
CA LEU A 5 -5.90 7.86 -17.57
C LEU A 5 -5.79 6.34 -17.38
N GLY A 6 -6.86 5.70 -16.89
CA GLY A 6 -6.91 4.30 -16.47
C GLY A 6 -6.47 3.29 -17.54
N GLY A 7 -5.16 3.04 -17.59
CA GLY A 7 -4.55 1.90 -18.24
C GLY A 7 -4.34 0.77 -17.23
N PRO A 8 -4.15 -0.47 -17.70
CA PRO A 8 -3.80 -1.59 -16.82
C PRO A 8 -2.50 -1.28 -16.04
N MET A 9 -2.46 -1.69 -14.77
CA MET A 9 -1.31 -1.53 -13.89
C MET A 9 -0.02 -2.00 -14.57
N SER A 10 1.00 -1.15 -14.56
CA SER A 10 2.31 -1.52 -15.11
C SER A 10 3.01 -2.56 -14.24
N TYR A 11 3.93 -3.32 -14.83
CA TYR A 11 4.76 -4.26 -14.09
C TYR A 11 5.55 -3.57 -12.96
N ALA A 12 5.98 -2.33 -13.17
CA ALA A 12 6.69 -1.55 -12.17
C ALA A 12 5.80 -1.25 -10.96
N GLU A 13 4.57 -0.79 -11.18
CA GLU A 13 3.58 -0.54 -10.13
C GLU A 13 3.21 -1.83 -9.39
N ALA A 14 2.99 -2.92 -10.12
CA ALA A 14 2.68 -4.23 -9.53
C ALA A 14 3.82 -4.73 -8.62
N LYS A 15 5.07 -4.59 -9.08
CA LYS A 15 6.26 -4.94 -8.29
C LYS A 15 6.38 -4.05 -7.05
N GLU A 16 6.15 -2.76 -7.17
CA GLU A 16 6.20 -1.81 -6.05
C GLU A 16 5.13 -2.14 -4.99
N ILE A 17 3.89 -2.42 -5.41
CA ILE A 17 2.82 -2.87 -4.51
C ILE A 17 3.20 -4.15 -3.77
N ALA A 18 3.78 -5.14 -4.47
CA ALA A 18 4.22 -6.38 -3.85
C ALA A 18 5.29 -6.15 -2.77
N LEU A 19 6.28 -5.28 -3.04
CA LEU A 19 7.31 -4.92 -2.08
C LEU A 19 6.74 -4.17 -0.87
N LEU A 20 5.84 -3.22 -1.09
CA LEU A 20 5.18 -2.46 -0.02
C LEU A 20 4.33 -3.37 0.89
N ARG A 21 3.68 -4.39 0.33
CA ARG A 21 2.96 -5.40 1.13
C ARG A 21 3.90 -6.22 2.01
N GLN A 22 5.07 -6.61 1.48
CA GLN A 22 6.08 -7.34 2.25
C GLN A 22 6.65 -6.49 3.37
N GLU A 23 7.01 -5.23 3.09
CA GLU A 23 7.52 -4.27 4.07
C GLU A 23 6.48 -3.99 5.16
N LEU A 24 5.24 -3.69 4.77
CA LEU A 24 4.13 -3.47 5.71
C LEU A 24 3.94 -4.67 6.65
N ARG A 25 3.99 -5.88 6.10
CA ARG A 25 3.84 -7.10 6.90
C ARG A 25 5.03 -7.30 7.83
N ALA A 26 6.26 -7.11 7.36
CA ALA A 26 7.46 -7.24 8.17
C ALA A 26 7.46 -6.24 9.34
N CYS A 27 7.12 -4.97 9.09
CA CYS A 27 6.98 -3.96 10.14
C CYS A 27 5.86 -4.29 11.13
N TRP A 28 4.73 -4.81 10.66
CA TRP A 28 3.66 -5.27 11.55
C TRP A 28 4.12 -6.43 12.44
N ASP A 29 4.76 -7.44 11.86
CA ASP A 29 5.19 -8.64 12.59
C ASP A 29 6.33 -8.32 13.59
N SER A 30 7.13 -7.28 13.35
CA SER A 30 8.20 -6.81 14.26
C SER A 30 7.73 -5.78 15.30
N GLY A 31 6.48 -5.30 15.22
CA GLY A 31 5.96 -4.23 16.08
C GLY A 31 6.41 -2.81 15.70
N ASP A 32 7.13 -2.65 14.58
CA ASP A 32 7.49 -1.34 14.04
C ASP A 32 6.28 -0.63 13.44
N THR A 33 5.54 0.04 14.31
CA THR A 33 4.31 0.74 13.93
C THR A 33 4.60 1.95 13.03
N ALA A 34 5.76 2.59 13.17
CA ALA A 34 6.14 3.74 12.36
C ALA A 34 6.44 3.31 10.92
N GLY A 35 7.26 2.27 10.74
CA GLY A 35 7.55 1.69 9.44
C GLY A 35 6.29 1.18 8.74
N ALA A 36 5.40 0.52 9.48
CA ALA A 36 4.13 0.04 8.94
C ALA A 36 3.24 1.20 8.43
N ARG A 37 3.17 2.33 9.15
CA ARG A 37 2.42 3.51 8.69
C ARG A 37 3.02 4.12 7.42
N ILE A 38 4.34 4.17 7.30
CA ILE A 38 5.04 4.68 6.11
C ILE A 38 4.76 3.78 4.90
N ALA A 39 4.93 2.46 5.04
CA ALA A 39 4.66 1.50 3.98
C ALA A 39 3.19 1.57 3.52
N LEU A 40 2.25 1.68 4.47
CA LEU A 40 0.82 1.84 4.16
C LEU A 40 0.50 3.15 3.41
N GLN A 41 1.13 4.26 3.80
CA GLN A 41 0.94 5.53 3.10
C GLN A 41 1.44 5.45 1.65
N ARG A 42 2.59 4.82 1.42
CA ARG A 42 3.13 4.58 0.07
C ARG A 42 2.22 3.66 -0.74
N LEU A 43 1.71 2.58 -0.13
CA LEU A 43 0.78 1.66 -0.79
C LEU A 43 -0.46 2.38 -1.30
N ARG A 44 -1.02 3.31 -0.51
CA ARG A 44 -2.17 4.14 -0.94
C ARG A 44 -1.83 5.04 -2.13
N THR A 45 -0.64 5.61 -2.17
CA THR A 45 -0.20 6.47 -3.27
C THR A 45 -0.08 5.66 -4.57
N VAL A 46 0.50 4.46 -4.52
CA VAL A 46 0.70 3.60 -5.71
C VAL A 46 -0.61 2.94 -6.14
N ALA A 47 -1.49 2.59 -5.20
CA ALA A 47 -2.80 2.01 -5.47
C ALA A 47 -3.72 2.92 -6.30
N GLY A 48 -3.54 4.24 -6.21
CA GLY A 48 -4.37 5.21 -6.94
C GLY A 48 -5.86 5.02 -6.66
N GLU A 49 -6.65 4.83 -7.72
CA GLU A 49 -8.10 4.62 -7.67
C GLU A 49 -8.52 3.14 -7.72
N ASP A 50 -7.57 2.19 -7.64
CA ASP A 50 -7.90 0.77 -7.61
C ASP A 50 -8.70 0.43 -6.34
N GLY A 51 -9.96 0.03 -6.52
CA GLY A 51 -10.90 -0.20 -5.42
C GLY A 51 -10.50 -1.33 -4.49
N GLU A 52 -9.84 -2.38 -5.01
CA GLU A 52 -9.41 -3.53 -4.22
C GLU A 52 -8.19 -3.18 -3.36
N LEU A 53 -7.22 -2.47 -3.93
CA LEU A 53 -6.06 -1.97 -3.19
C LEU A 53 -6.45 -0.90 -2.17
N ALA A 54 -7.40 -0.03 -2.50
CA ALA A 54 -7.95 0.95 -1.55
C ALA A 54 -8.63 0.25 -0.37
N ALA A 55 -9.40 -0.82 -0.63
CA ALA A 55 -10.02 -1.63 0.42
C ALA A 55 -8.97 -2.33 1.30
N GLU A 56 -7.90 -2.86 0.71
CA GLU A 56 -6.77 -3.42 1.45
C GLU A 56 -6.11 -2.38 2.38
N ALA A 57 -5.81 -1.20 1.86
CA ALA A 57 -5.19 -0.15 2.65
C ALA A 57 -6.09 0.28 3.83
N ARG A 58 -7.42 0.30 3.64
CA ARG A 58 -8.39 0.56 4.73
C ARG A 58 -8.32 -0.52 5.82
N ARG A 59 -8.28 -1.80 5.46
CA ARG A 59 -8.15 -2.91 6.43
C ARG A 59 -6.89 -2.78 7.28
N TRP A 60 -5.76 -2.46 6.65
CA TRP A 60 -4.50 -2.22 7.36
C TRP A 60 -4.54 -1.01 8.28
N THR A 61 -5.28 0.03 7.90
CA THR A 61 -5.44 1.23 8.74
C THR A 61 -6.14 0.89 10.06
N VAL A 62 -7.22 0.12 9.98
CA VAL A 62 -7.95 -0.36 11.16
C VAL A 62 -7.03 -1.23 12.02
N LYS A 63 -6.28 -2.13 11.39
CA LYS A 63 -5.36 -3.04 12.08
C LYS A 63 -4.24 -2.30 12.84
N LEU A 64 -3.70 -1.21 12.28
CA LEU A 64 -2.65 -0.39 12.91
C LEU A 64 -3.16 0.60 13.97
N ALA A 65 -4.48 0.72 14.13
CA ALA A 65 -5.11 1.55 15.14
C ALA A 65 -5.56 0.75 16.38
N ALA A 66 -5.57 -0.58 16.29
CA ALA A 66 -5.86 -1.51 17.39
C ALA A 66 -4.57 -1.88 18.14
#